data_AF-A0A545UJ51-F1
#
_entry.id   AF-A0A545UJ51-F1
#
_cell.length_a   1.000
_cell.length_b   1.000
_cell.length_c   1.000
_cell.angle_alpha   90.00
_cell.angle_beta   90.00
_cell.angle_gamma   90.00
#
_symmetry.space_group_name_H-M   'P 1'
#
loop_
_entity.id
_entity.type
_entity.pdbx_description
1 polymer ?
#
loop_
_entity_poly.entity_id
_entity_poly.type
_entity_poly.pdbx_seq_one_letter_code
_entity_poly.pdbx_strand_id
1 'polypeptide(L)'
;MNKIEVSLYFFSEPEKFSRVYVSVEQNNSVEVLSFNILEECHFYKKFISWFENNISPTLSKYNFVFSGDSEFYFLLYSSLYSRGATVSLIG
;
A
#
# COMPACT_ATOMS: atom_id res chain seq x y z
N MET A 1 -1.58 -2.89 -21.07
CA MET A 1 -1.85 -3.94 -20.05
C MET A 1 -2.59 -3.27 -18.90
N ASN A 2 -3.65 -3.90 -18.40
CA ASN A 2 -4.29 -3.44 -17.16
C ASN A 2 -3.30 -3.63 -16.01
N LYS A 3 -3.18 -2.61 -15.15
CA LYS A 3 -2.37 -2.70 -13.94
C LYS A 3 -3.04 -3.67 -12.95
N ILE A 4 -2.22 -4.33 -12.14
CA ILE A 4 -2.69 -5.18 -11.04
C ILE A 4 -3.19 -4.27 -9.92
N GLU A 5 -4.38 -4.52 -9.40
CA GLU A 5 -4.94 -3.70 -8.33
C GLU A 5 -4.40 -4.13 -6.96
N VAL A 6 -4.01 -3.14 -6.17
CA VAL A 6 -3.57 -3.31 -4.77
C VAL A 6 -4.39 -2.39 -3.89
N SER A 7 -5.31 -2.93 -3.12
CA SER A 7 -6.06 -2.14 -2.15
C SER A 7 -5.32 -2.08 -0.82
N LEU A 8 -5.14 -0.85 -0.31
CA LEU A 8 -4.51 -0.55 0.97
C LEU A 8 -5.55 -0.01 1.93
N TYR A 9 -5.81 -0.75 3.01
CA TYR A 9 -6.76 -0.38 4.04
C TYR A 9 -6.00 -0.02 5.31
N PHE A 10 -6.11 1.24 5.72
CA PHE A 10 -5.46 1.77 6.90
C PHE A 10 -6.47 1.84 8.04
N PHE A 11 -6.29 1.00 9.06
CA PHE A 11 -7.15 1.01 10.24
C PHE A 11 -6.40 1.62 11.41
N SER A 12 -6.96 2.69 11.97
CA SER A 12 -6.62 3.20 13.29
C SER A 12 -7.32 2.34 14.32
N GLU A 13 -6.73 1.20 14.68
CA GLU A 13 -7.25 0.41 15.78
C GLU A 13 -6.90 1.08 17.13
N PRO A 14 -7.68 0.87 18.20
CA PRO A 14 -7.30 1.28 19.56
C PRO A 14 -6.05 0.54 20.09
N GLU A 15 -5.49 -0.39 19.31
CA GLU A 15 -4.24 -1.07 19.61
C GLU A 15 -3.03 -0.12 19.51
N LYS A 16 -1.93 -0.48 20.17
CA LYS A 16 -0.69 0.32 20.25
C LYS A 16 -0.06 0.68 18.90
N PHE A 17 -0.44 0.05 17.78
CA PHE A 17 0.18 0.23 16.47
C PHE A 17 -0.84 0.16 15.33
N SER A 18 -0.71 1.06 14.36
CA SER A 18 -1.53 1.06 13.14
C SER A 18 -1.15 -0.11 12.20
N ARG A 19 -2.13 -0.67 11.50
CA ARG A 19 -1.93 -1.75 10.52
C ARG A 19 -2.45 -1.34 9.14
N VAL A 20 -1.72 -1.78 8.10
CA VAL A 20 -2.14 -1.70 6.70
C VAL A 20 -2.48 -3.09 6.22
N TYR A 21 -3.74 -3.32 5.83
CA TYR A 21 -4.10 -4.53 5.09
C TYR A 21 -3.89 -4.28 3.60
N VAL A 22 -3.25 -5.24 2.95
CA VAL A 22 -2.85 -5.17 1.55
C VAL A 22 -3.55 -6.30 0.82
N SER A 23 -4.47 -5.95 -0.08
CA SER A 23 -5.18 -6.91 -0.92
C SER A 23 -4.67 -6.80 -2.34
N VAL A 24 -4.09 -7.87 -2.89
CA VAL A 24 -3.56 -7.92 -4.25
C VAL A 24 -4.49 -8.79 -5.10
N GLU A 25 -5.11 -8.21 -6.14
CA GLU A 25 -5.99 -8.94 -7.04
C GLU A 25 -5.25 -9.32 -8.33
N GLN A 26 -5.03 -10.61 -8.54
CA GLN A 26 -4.35 -11.12 -9.73
C GLN A 26 -4.96 -12.44 -10.21
N ASN A 27 -5.20 -12.56 -11.52
CA ASN A 27 -5.65 -13.80 -12.18
C ASN A 27 -6.89 -14.44 -11.51
N ASN A 28 -7.90 -13.64 -11.14
CA ASN A 28 -9.11 -14.07 -10.41
C ASN A 28 -8.85 -14.65 -9.02
N SER A 29 -7.70 -14.33 -8.41
CA SER A 29 -7.37 -14.66 -7.03
C SER A 29 -7.07 -13.39 -6.25
N VAL A 30 -7.39 -13.40 -4.95
CA VAL A 30 -7.10 -12.29 -4.04
C VAL A 30 -6.18 -12.81 -2.94
N GLU A 31 -5.01 -12.20 -2.83
CA GLU A 31 -4.08 -12.43 -1.73
C GLU A 31 -4.19 -11.28 -0.72
N VAL A 32 -4.35 -11.62 0.56
CA VAL A 32 -4.46 -10.63 1.65
C VAL A 32 -3.26 -10.77 2.58
N LEU A 33 -2.54 -9.66 2.74
CA LEU A 33 -1.34 -9.54 3.57
C LEU A 33 -1.53 -8.39 4.57
N SER A 34 -0.72 -8.38 5.63
CA SER A 34 -0.73 -7.30 6.62
C SER A 34 0.67 -6.72 6.82
N PHE A 35 0.77 -5.39 6.79
CA PHE A 35 1.97 -4.64 7.15
C PHE A 35 1.72 -3.86 8.45
N ASN A 36 2.55 -4.11 9.47
CA ASN A 36 2.45 -3.41 10.75
C ASN A 36 3.28 -2.12 10.74
N ILE A 37 2.64 -0.99 11.07
CA ILE A 37 3.31 0.30 11.22
C ILE A 37 3.85 0.37 12.65
N LEU A 38 5.04 -0.20 12.87
CA LEU A 38 5.70 -0.17 14.19
C LEU A 38 6.21 1.22 14.57
N GLU A 39 6.60 2.01 13.57
CA GLU A 39 7.06 3.39 13.71
C GLU A 39 6.51 4.22 12.54
N GLU A 40 5.88 5.34 12.86
CA GLU A 40 5.31 6.25 11.84
C GLU A 40 6.41 6.95 11.04
N CYS A 41 7.56 7.22 11.67
CA CYS A 41 8.70 7.80 10.98
C CYS A 41 9.21 6.83 9.90
N HIS A 42 9.27 7.33 8.66
CA HIS A 42 9.71 6.57 7.50
C HIS A 42 8.86 5.34 7.13
N PHE A 43 7.61 5.23 7.61
CA PHE A 43 6.77 4.07 7.29
C PHE A 43 6.66 3.83 5.78
N TYR A 44 6.58 4.89 4.96
CA TYR A 44 6.49 4.77 3.50
C TYR A 44 7.68 4.01 2.89
N LYS A 45 8.90 4.23 3.38
CA LYS A 45 10.09 3.49 2.92
C LYS A 45 10.00 2.03 3.33
N LYS A 46 9.63 1.77 4.59
CA LYS A 46 9.49 0.42 5.14
C LYS A 46 8.42 -0.37 4.38
N PHE A 47 7.28 0.25 4.09
CA PHE A 47 6.20 -0.35 3.30
C PHE A 47 6.66 -0.68 1.88
N ILE A 48 7.34 0.26 1.20
CA ILE A 48 7.84 0.03 -0.16
C ILE A 48 8.82 -1.15 -0.17
N SER A 49 9.81 -1.15 0.72
CA SER A 49 10.77 -2.26 0.80
C SER A 49 10.09 -3.59 1.14
N TRP A 50 9.10 -3.57 2.04
CA TRP A 50 8.30 -4.76 2.34
C TRP A 50 7.53 -5.26 1.11
N PHE A 51 6.86 -4.38 0.36
CA PHE A 51 6.11 -4.73 -0.85
C PHE A 51 7.04 -5.34 -1.90
N GLU A 52 8.21 -4.75 -2.09
CA GLU A 52 9.19 -5.22 -3.08
C GLU A 52 9.74 -6.61 -2.76
N ASN A 53 9.94 -6.90 -1.48
CA ASN A 53 10.47 -8.17 -1.02
C ASN A 53 9.43 -9.30 -0.98
N ASN A 54 8.16 -8.96 -0.75
CA ASN A 54 7.11 -9.97 -0.52
C ASN A 54 6.16 -10.15 -1.71
N ILE A 55 5.95 -9.10 -2.51
CA ILE A 55 4.97 -9.11 -3.61
C ILE A 55 5.68 -8.93 -4.95
N SER A 56 6.36 -7.79 -5.16
CA SER A 56 7.07 -7.57 -6.42
C SER A 56 8.02 -6.36 -6.41
N PRO A 57 9.22 -6.48 -6.99
CA PRO A 57 10.15 -5.37 -7.15
C PRO A 57 9.72 -4.33 -8.19
N THR A 58 8.67 -4.58 -8.98
CA THR A 58 8.24 -3.69 -10.08
C THR A 58 6.92 -2.98 -9.78
N LEU A 59 7.00 -1.85 -9.06
CA LEU A 59 5.82 -1.06 -8.64
C LEU A 59 5.00 -0.50 -9.81
N SER A 60 5.61 -0.24 -10.97
CA SER A 60 4.92 0.35 -12.12
C SER A 60 3.80 -0.51 -12.70
N LYS A 61 3.77 -1.81 -12.39
CA LYS A 61 2.72 -2.75 -12.78
C LYS A 61 1.43 -2.61 -11.97
N TYR A 62 1.46 -1.85 -10.87
CA TYR A 62 0.38 -1.82 -9.89
C TYR A 62 -0.38 -0.50 -9.88
N ASN A 63 -1.69 -0.60 -9.64
CA ASN A 63 -2.56 0.49 -9.26
C ASN A 63 -2.88 0.34 -7.76
N PHE A 64 -2.37 1.27 -6.95
CA PHE A 64 -2.64 1.26 -5.51
C PHE A 64 -3.90 2.06 -5.20
N VAL A 65 -4.86 1.43 -4.54
CA VAL A 65 -6.12 2.03 -4.13
C VAL A 65 -6.09 2.22 -2.62
N PHE A 66 -6.09 3.48 -2.17
CA PHE A 66 -6.02 3.79 -0.74
C PHE A 66 -7.44 4.01 -0.22
N SER A 67 -7.79 3.27 0.84
CA SER A 67 -9.04 3.44 1.59
C SER A 67 -8.70 3.88 3.01
N GLY A 68 -9.05 5.12 3.37
CA GLY A 68 -8.78 5.72 4.68
C GLY A 68 -8.35 7.19 4.61
N ASP A 69 -7.97 7.75 5.76
CA ASP A 69 -7.68 9.18 5.89
C ASP A 69 -6.38 9.58 5.17
N SER A 70 -6.48 10.45 4.16
CA SER A 70 -5.47 10.56 3.10
C SER A 70 -4.19 11.33 3.48
N GLU A 71 -4.27 12.24 4.45
CA GLU A 71 -3.16 13.18 4.75
C GLU A 71 -1.93 12.49 5.35
N PHE A 72 -2.15 11.51 6.23
CA PHE A 72 -1.07 10.77 6.88
C PHE A 72 -0.22 9.96 5.88
N TYR A 73 -0.82 9.54 4.76
CA TYR A 73 -0.20 8.63 3.80
C TYR A 73 0.36 9.32 2.55
N PHE A 74 0.36 10.66 2.50
CA PHE A 74 0.80 11.42 1.33
C PHE A 74 2.24 11.08 0.87
N LEU A 75 3.16 10.85 1.81
CA LEU A 75 4.54 10.47 1.48
C LEU A 75 4.61 9.10 0.79
N LEU A 76 3.73 8.16 1.15
CA LEU A 76 3.63 6.87 0.49
C LEU A 76 3.05 7.04 -0.92
N TYR A 77 1.98 7.82 -1.08
CA TYR A 77 1.43 8.19 -2.39
C TYR A 77 2.51 8.74 -3.33
N SER A 78 3.21 9.79 -2.89
CA SER A 78 4.20 10.47 -3.71
C SER A 78 5.37 9.55 -4.09
N SER A 79 5.74 8.63 -3.19
CA SER A 79 6.82 7.68 -3.42
C SER A 79 6.42 6.56 -4.38
N LEU A 80 5.18 6.09 -4.35
CA LEU A 80 4.68 5.10 -5.30
C LEU A 80 4.53 5.71 -6.70
N TYR A 81 3.95 6.91 -6.79
CA TYR A 81 3.74 7.61 -8.05
C TYR A 81 5.06 7.95 -8.75
N SER A 82 6.07 8.45 -8.02
CA SER A 82 7.39 8.75 -8.60
C SER A 82 8.11 7.51 -9.16
N ARG A 83 7.70 6.31 -8.72
CA ARG A 83 8.21 5.02 -9.20
C ARG A 83 7.34 4.38 -10.29
N GLY A 84 6.40 5.14 -10.84
CA GLY A 84 5.57 4.75 -11.99
C GLY A 84 4.32 3.94 -11.65
N ALA A 85 4.02 3.74 -10.37
CA ALA A 85 2.73 3.16 -9.96
C ALA A 85 1.60 4.15 -10.25
N THR A 86 0.38 3.64 -10.43
CA THR A 86 -0.82 4.50 -10.38
C THR A 86 -1.32 4.47 -8.95
N VAL A 87 -1.88 5.59 -8.49
CA VAL A 87 -2.47 5.68 -7.16
C VAL A 87 -3.86 6.29 -7.28
N SER A 88 -4.84 5.64 -6.66
CA SER A 88 -6.23 6.07 -6.55
C SER A 88 -6.58 6.26 -5.09
N LEU A 89 -7.29 7.34 -4.76
CA LEU A 89 -7.78 7.61 -3.41
C LEU A 89 -9.29 7.38 -3.40
N ILE A 90 -9.77 6.59 -2.44
CA ILE A 90 -11.20 6.39 -2.19
C ILE A 90 -11.47 6.95 -0.79
N GLY A 91 -12.30 8.00 -0.73
CA GLY A 91 -12.75 8.66 0.50
C GLY A 91 -14.18 8.32 0.86
#